data_AF-A0A0F9DL64-F1
#
_entry.id   AF-A0A0F9DL64-F1
#
_cell.length_a   1.000
_cell.length_b   1.000
_cell.length_c   1.000
_cell.angle_alpha   90.00
_cell.angle_beta   90.00
_cell.angle_gamma   90.00
#
_symmetry.space_group_name_H-M   'P 1'
#
loop_
_entity.id
_entity.type
_entity.pdbx_description
1 polymer ?
#
loop_
_entity_poly.entity_id
_entity_poly.type
_entity_poly.pdbx_seq_one_letter_code
_entity_poly.pdbx_strand_id
1 'polypeptide(L)'
;MRDIYIVGGGPTHGTCKYDREAWGVNRGIRFSEFWKDGNKLFFFDDVATFDPNVMTVADLWNAKGIVEYLTTPKNVEYLKKYDIPASVYPLGEITEKFRSNYFANTICYMVAYAMYEKVDSIGLYGVD
;
A
#
# COMPACT_ATOMS: atom_id res chain seq x y z
N MET A 1 -10.76 -17.11 -7.57
CA MET A 1 -9.56 -16.53 -8.23
C MET A 1 -9.41 -15.13 -7.68
N ARG A 2 -8.30 -14.82 -7.01
CA ARG A 2 -8.01 -13.51 -6.41
C ARG A 2 -7.16 -12.71 -7.38
N ASP A 3 -7.79 -11.73 -8.02
CA ASP A 3 -7.17 -10.81 -8.97
C ASP A 3 -7.08 -9.42 -8.33
N ILE A 4 -5.90 -8.82 -8.33
CA ILE A 4 -5.67 -7.51 -7.69
C ILE A 4 -5.00 -6.53 -8.63
N TYR A 5 -5.11 -5.25 -8.31
CA TYR A 5 -4.33 -4.19 -8.95
C TYR A 5 -3.20 -3.74 -8.02
N ILE A 6 -1.99 -3.59 -8.54
CA ILE A 6 -0.93 -2.83 -7.90
C ILE A 6 -0.86 -1.47 -8.59
N VAL A 7 -1.02 -0.42 -7.78
CA VAL A 7 -1.18 0.96 -8.24
C VAL A 7 -0.07 1.83 -7.66
N GLY A 8 0.84 2.25 -8.54
CA GLY A 8 1.87 3.24 -8.25
C GLY A 8 1.38 4.69 -8.46
N GLY A 9 2.31 5.64 -8.38
CA GLY A 9 2.03 7.08 -8.47
C GLY A 9 2.18 7.69 -9.88
N GLY A 10 2.58 6.89 -10.87
CA GLY A 10 2.81 7.34 -12.25
C GLY A 10 1.51 7.62 -13.02
N PRO A 11 1.53 8.48 -14.06
CA PRO A 11 0.36 8.92 -14.83
C PRO A 11 -0.59 7.80 -15.28
N THR A 12 -0.09 6.59 -15.56
CA THR A 12 -0.94 5.49 -16.02
C THR A 12 -1.92 4.99 -14.95
N HIS A 13 -1.79 5.43 -13.69
CA HIS A 13 -2.77 5.16 -12.63
C HIS A 13 -4.20 5.60 -13.04
N GLY A 14 -4.34 6.67 -13.83
CA GLY A 14 -5.64 7.17 -14.30
C GLY A 14 -6.36 6.23 -15.27
N THR A 15 -5.69 5.17 -15.73
CA THR A 15 -6.31 4.12 -16.57
C THR A 15 -6.80 2.92 -15.76
N CYS A 16 -6.52 2.89 -14.45
CA CYS A 16 -7.01 1.86 -13.55
C CYS A 16 -8.53 2.03 -13.31
N LYS A 17 -9.29 0.95 -13.44
CA LYS A 17 -10.76 0.97 -13.23
C LYS A 17 -11.17 0.91 -11.77
N TYR A 18 -10.25 0.50 -10.88
CA TYR A 18 -10.52 0.26 -9.45
C TYR A 18 -11.79 -0.58 -9.21
N ASP A 19 -12.05 -1.58 -10.05
CA ASP A 19 -13.24 -2.44 -10.01
C ASP A 19 -13.06 -3.72 -9.16
N ARG A 20 -11.88 -3.86 -8.54
CA ARG A 20 -11.48 -4.95 -7.66
C ARG A 20 -10.48 -4.45 -6.63
N GLU A 21 -10.05 -5.34 -5.74
CA GLU A 21 -9.02 -5.06 -4.72
C GLU A 21 -7.79 -4.40 -5.37
N ALA A 22 -7.40 -3.25 -4.83
CA ALA A 22 -6.26 -2.47 -5.26
C ALA A 22 -5.28 -2.27 -4.11
N TRP A 23 -4.01 -2.44 -4.41
CA TRP A 23 -2.89 -2.21 -3.52
C TRP A 23 -2.13 -0.97 -4.00
N GLY A 24 -2.16 0.08 -3.20
CA GLY A 24 -1.52 1.36 -3.49
C GLY A 24 -0.16 1.47 -2.80
N VAL A 25 0.66 2.39 -3.28
CA VAL A 25 1.91 2.78 -2.59
C VAL A 25 1.98 4.28 -2.36
N ASN A 26 2.50 4.69 -1.19
CA ASN A 26 2.85 6.07 -0.88
C ASN A 26 1.73 7.08 -1.20
N ARG A 27 1.91 7.89 -2.25
CA ARG A 27 0.96 8.91 -2.72
C ARG A 27 -0.32 8.36 -3.32
N GLY A 28 -0.46 7.03 -3.44
CA GLY A 28 -1.73 6.35 -3.69
C GLY A 28 -2.83 6.80 -2.73
N ILE A 29 -2.44 7.31 -1.56
CA ILE A 29 -3.34 7.98 -0.60
C ILE A 29 -4.14 9.18 -1.17
N ARG A 30 -3.77 9.69 -2.35
CA ARG A 30 -4.45 10.85 -2.97
C ARG A 30 -5.48 10.47 -4.03
N PHE A 31 -5.59 9.19 -4.37
CA PHE A 31 -6.49 8.75 -5.44
C PHE A 31 -7.86 8.45 -4.83
N SER A 32 -8.85 9.29 -5.12
CA SER A 32 -10.18 9.17 -4.52
C SER A 32 -10.85 7.81 -4.81
N GLU A 33 -10.56 7.25 -5.98
CA GLU A 33 -11.07 6.01 -6.53
C GLU A 33 -10.50 4.77 -5.80
N PHE A 34 -9.40 4.97 -5.07
CA PHE A 34 -8.72 3.95 -4.28
C PHE A 34 -9.37 3.70 -2.90
N TRP A 35 -10.21 4.59 -2.37
CA TRP A 35 -10.83 4.42 -1.05
C TRP A 35 -12.05 3.49 -1.10
N LYS A 36 -11.79 2.19 -1.24
CA LYS A 36 -12.81 1.14 -1.22
C LYS A 36 -12.39 0.03 -0.27
N ASP A 37 -13.40 -0.60 0.35
CA ASP A 37 -13.19 -1.73 1.24
C ASP A 37 -12.36 -2.83 0.55
N GLY A 38 -11.39 -3.38 1.28
CA GLY A 38 -10.47 -4.41 0.82
C GLY A 38 -9.16 -3.87 0.25
N ASN A 39 -9.06 -2.58 -0.05
CA ASN A 39 -7.83 -2.00 -0.58
C ASN A 39 -6.74 -1.87 0.50
N LYS A 40 -5.48 -1.97 0.06
CA LYS A 40 -4.29 -1.95 0.93
C LYS A 40 -3.30 -0.88 0.53
N LEU A 41 -2.85 -0.06 1.47
CA LEU A 41 -1.81 0.94 1.19
C LEU A 41 -0.49 0.52 1.79
N PHE A 42 0.53 0.40 0.95
CA PHE A 42 1.89 0.10 1.34
C PHE A 42 2.65 1.41 1.50
N PHE A 43 3.15 1.66 2.71
CA PHE A 43 3.95 2.82 3.04
C PHE A 43 5.26 2.49 3.78
N PHE A 44 6.38 2.55 3.03
CA PHE A 44 7.73 2.28 3.56
C PHE A 44 8.42 3.52 4.13
N ASP A 45 7.89 4.71 3.83
CA ASP A 45 8.44 5.97 4.32
C ASP A 45 8.06 6.19 5.80
N ASP A 46 8.91 6.89 6.56
CA ASP A 46 8.66 7.20 7.96
C ASP A 46 7.53 8.23 8.07
N VAL A 47 6.39 7.85 8.67
CA VAL A 47 5.22 8.73 8.81
C VAL A 47 5.56 9.95 9.70
N ALA A 48 6.62 9.89 10.53
CA ALA A 48 7.05 11.01 11.36
C ALA A 48 7.87 12.08 10.60
N THR A 49 8.41 11.78 9.42
CA THR A 49 9.05 12.82 8.57
C THR A 49 8.04 13.56 7.72
N PHE A 50 6.74 13.30 7.90
CA PHE A 50 5.68 13.91 7.11
C PHE A 50 5.41 15.33 7.53
N ASP A 51 5.52 16.20 6.53
CA ASP A 51 4.98 17.54 6.56
C ASP A 51 3.43 17.46 6.45
N PRO A 52 2.67 17.94 7.45
CA PRO A 52 1.20 17.99 7.39
C PRO A 52 0.66 18.84 6.24
N ASN A 53 1.49 19.63 5.56
CA ASN A 53 1.14 20.34 4.32
C ASN A 53 1.22 19.44 3.07
N VAL A 54 1.86 18.27 3.15
CA VAL A 54 2.00 17.32 2.04
C VAL A 54 0.97 16.19 2.14
N MET A 55 0.55 15.79 3.33
CA MET A 55 -0.51 14.80 3.50
C MET A 55 -1.41 15.28 4.63
N THR A 56 -2.61 15.66 4.26
CA THR A 56 -3.53 16.34 5.16
C THR A 56 -4.14 15.34 6.14
N VAL A 57 -4.62 15.84 7.28
CA VAL A 57 -5.48 15.07 8.18
C VAL A 57 -6.69 14.49 7.42
N ALA A 58 -7.16 15.17 6.37
CA ALA A 58 -8.21 14.67 5.49
C ALA A 58 -7.77 13.46 4.66
N ASP A 59 -6.53 13.41 4.17
CA ASP A 59 -5.97 12.25 3.45
C ASP A 59 -5.91 11.02 4.37
N LEU A 60 -5.48 11.21 5.63
CA LEU A 60 -5.46 10.18 6.66
C LEU A 60 -6.88 9.76 7.09
N TRP A 61 -7.84 10.69 7.09
CA TRP A 61 -9.24 10.39 7.41
C TRP A 61 -9.93 9.64 6.27
N ASN A 62 -9.65 10.00 5.01
CA ASN A 62 -10.06 9.23 3.84
C ASN A 62 -9.52 7.79 3.92
N ALA A 63 -8.35 7.61 4.54
CA ALA A 63 -7.79 6.31 4.84
C ALA A 63 -8.54 5.46 5.86
N LYS A 64 -9.57 5.96 6.53
CA LYS A 64 -10.50 5.10 7.28
C LYS A 64 -11.29 4.13 6.37
N GLY A 65 -11.37 4.42 5.06
CA GLY A 65 -11.92 3.48 4.06
C GLY A 65 -10.94 2.40 3.59
N ILE A 66 -9.68 2.43 4.07
CA ILE A 66 -8.74 1.33 3.87
C ILE A 66 -8.99 0.26 4.91
N VAL A 67 -9.00 -1.00 4.47
CA VAL A 67 -9.06 -2.14 5.39
C VAL A 67 -7.68 -2.43 6.00
N GLU A 68 -6.58 -2.16 5.28
CA GLU A 68 -5.23 -2.43 5.81
C GLU A 68 -4.13 -1.45 5.32
N TYR A 69 -3.52 -0.71 6.24
CA TYR A 69 -2.30 0.06 5.99
C TYR A 69 -1.07 -0.77 6.38
N LEU A 70 -0.27 -1.19 5.41
CA LEU A 70 0.93 -1.98 5.66
C LEU A 70 2.14 -1.06 5.78
N THR A 71 2.84 -1.10 6.91
CA THR A 71 3.92 -0.17 7.22
C THR A 71 4.95 -0.70 8.23
N THR A 72 5.88 0.14 8.70
CA THR A 72 6.90 -0.19 9.70
C THR A 72 6.32 -0.18 11.12
N PRO A 73 6.95 -0.85 12.12
CA PRO A 73 6.48 -0.82 13.51
C PRO A 73 6.30 0.59 14.09
N LYS A 74 7.25 1.50 13.78
CA LYS A 74 7.20 2.91 14.20
C LYS A 74 5.95 3.61 13.65
N ASN A 75 5.63 3.36 12.38
CA ASN A 75 4.49 3.98 11.72
C ASN A 75 3.16 3.44 12.26
N VAL A 76 3.07 2.14 12.59
CA VAL A 76 1.89 1.58 13.24
C VAL A 76 1.60 2.28 14.56
N GLU A 77 2.63 2.53 15.39
CA GLU A 77 2.46 3.26 16.66
C GLU A 77 1.96 4.70 16.43
N TYR A 78 2.48 5.38 15.42
CA TYR A 78 2.03 6.72 15.06
C TYR A 78 0.58 6.75 14.58
N LEU A 79 0.21 5.86 13.66
CA LEU A 79 -1.12 5.79 13.05
C LEU A 79 -2.22 5.38 14.04
N LYS A 80 -1.87 4.56 15.04
CA LYS A 80 -2.76 4.22 16.16
C LYS A 80 -3.28 5.45 16.91
N LYS A 81 -2.52 6.55 16.98
CA LYS A 81 -2.94 7.79 17.65
C LYS A 81 -4.13 8.48 16.96
N TYR A 82 -4.42 8.10 15.72
CA TYR A 82 -5.47 8.68 14.88
C TYR A 82 -6.57 7.67 14.50
N ASP A 83 -6.60 6.50 15.16
CA ASP A 83 -7.52 5.40 14.87
C ASP A 83 -7.47 4.92 13.41
N ILE A 84 -6.27 4.90 12.83
CA ILE A 84 -6.05 4.42 11.46
C ILE A 84 -5.61 2.95 11.53
N PRO A 85 -6.31 2.01 10.88
CA PRO A 85 -5.95 0.60 10.91
C PRO A 85 -4.64 0.36 10.16
N ALA A 86 -3.63 -0.16 10.87
CA ALA A 86 -2.32 -0.43 10.31
C ALA A 86 -1.70 -1.72 10.85
N SER A 87 -1.01 -2.44 9.96
CA SER A 87 -0.30 -3.69 10.19
C SER A 87 1.18 -3.53 9.84
N VAL A 88 2.04 -4.28 10.52
CA VAL A 88 3.46 -4.33 10.17
C VAL A 88 3.64 -5.21 8.93
N TYR A 89 4.51 -4.80 8.01
CA TYR A 89 4.91 -5.64 6.89
C TYR A 89 5.45 -7.01 7.35
N PRO A 90 5.03 -8.12 6.74
CA PRO A 90 5.67 -9.42 6.95
C PRO A 90 6.98 -9.53 6.16
N LEU A 91 7.89 -8.56 6.34
CA LEU A 91 9.19 -8.55 5.65
C LEU A 91 9.97 -9.84 5.94
N GLY A 92 10.06 -10.26 7.21
CA GLY A 92 10.80 -11.46 7.59
C GLY A 92 10.28 -12.73 6.90
N GLU A 93 8.96 -12.92 6.87
CA GLU A 93 8.34 -14.09 6.24
C GLU A 93 8.56 -14.10 4.72
N ILE A 94 8.48 -12.93 4.08
CA ILE A 94 8.72 -12.80 2.64
C ILE A 94 10.19 -13.01 2.30
N THR A 95 11.11 -12.41 3.05
CA THR A 95 12.55 -12.57 2.79
C THR A 95 13.00 -14.00 3.00
N GLU A 96 12.46 -14.70 4.00
CA GLU A 96 12.68 -16.13 4.22
C GLU A 96 12.14 -16.97 3.05
N LYS A 97 10.88 -16.74 2.65
CA LYS A 97 10.22 -17.49 1.57
C LYS A 97 10.94 -17.36 0.24
N PHE A 98 11.35 -16.15 -0.15
CA PHE A 98 11.97 -15.88 -1.44
C PHE A 98 13.50 -15.87 -1.40
N ARG A 99 14.10 -16.07 -0.22
CA ARG A 99 15.56 -16.04 0.00
C ARG A 99 16.21 -14.76 -0.54
N SER A 100 15.53 -13.63 -0.38
CA SER A 100 16.01 -12.31 -0.79
C SER A 100 15.75 -11.32 0.33
N ASN A 101 16.77 -10.56 0.72
CA ASN A 101 16.66 -9.41 1.62
C ASN A 101 16.63 -8.07 0.86
N TYR A 102 16.53 -8.12 -0.47
CA TYR A 102 16.57 -6.95 -1.34
C TYR A 102 15.30 -6.85 -2.20
N PHE A 103 14.69 -5.67 -2.16
CA PHE A 103 13.64 -5.23 -3.06
C PHE A 103 14.06 -3.89 -3.64
N ALA A 104 14.06 -3.75 -4.97
CA ALA A 104 14.53 -2.52 -5.61
C ALA A 104 13.66 -1.30 -5.25
N ASN A 105 12.37 -1.53 -5.01
CA ASN A 105 11.42 -0.54 -4.53
C ASN A 105 10.20 -1.24 -3.89
N THR A 106 9.26 -0.43 -3.37
CA THR A 106 8.02 -0.91 -2.75
C THR A 106 7.16 -1.74 -3.71
N ILE A 107 7.14 -1.44 -5.00
CA ILE A 107 6.38 -2.23 -5.99
C ILE A 107 6.93 -3.66 -6.07
N CYS A 108 8.26 -3.83 -6.09
CA CYS A 108 8.88 -5.15 -6.05
C CYS A 108 8.48 -5.93 -4.80
N TYR A 109 8.40 -5.26 -3.65
CA TYR A 109 7.91 -5.88 -2.42
C TYR A 109 6.41 -6.26 -2.52
N MET A 110 5.56 -5.40 -3.08
CA MET A 110 4.14 -5.69 -3.27
C MET A 110 3.92 -6.90 -4.18
N VAL A 111 4.73 -7.07 -5.23
CA VAL A 111 4.70 -8.27 -6.08
C VAL A 111 5.10 -9.51 -5.28
N ALA A 112 6.17 -9.44 -4.48
CA ALA A 112 6.56 -10.55 -3.61
C ALA A 112 5.48 -10.88 -2.57
N TYR A 113 4.82 -9.87 -2.01
CA TYR A 113 3.68 -10.03 -1.10
C TYR A 113 2.47 -10.65 -1.80
N ALA A 114 2.17 -10.29 -3.05
CA ALA A 114 1.12 -10.93 -3.86
C ALA A 114 1.38 -12.42 -4.06
N MET A 115 2.64 -12.78 -4.37
CA MET A 115 3.06 -14.17 -4.49
C MET A 115 3.01 -14.91 -3.14
N TYR A 116 3.34 -14.23 -2.04
CA TYR A 116 3.22 -14.77 -0.68
C TYR A 116 1.77 -15.13 -0.35
N GLU A 117 0.85 -14.20 -0.64
CA GLU A 117 -0.61 -14.28 -0.46
C GLU A 117 -1.33 -15.20 -1.46
N LYS A 118 -0.60 -15.78 -2.42
CA LYS A 118 -1.14 -16.64 -3.49
C LYS A 118 -2.22 -15.93 -4.32
N VAL A 119 -2.00 -14.66 -4.64
CA VAL A 119 -2.79 -13.93 -5.64
C VAL A 119 -2.62 -14.59 -7.01
N ASP A 120 -3.73 -14.76 -7.74
CA ASP A 120 -3.75 -15.48 -9.02
C ASP A 120 -3.28 -14.59 -10.18
N SER A 121 -3.66 -13.31 -10.18
CA SER A 121 -3.22 -12.35 -11.20
C SER A 121 -3.06 -10.92 -10.67
N ILE A 122 -2.16 -10.17 -11.31
CA ILE A 122 -1.82 -8.80 -10.95
C ILE A 122 -1.95 -7.92 -12.20
N GLY A 123 -2.78 -6.87 -12.11
CA GLY A 123 -2.72 -5.73 -13.02
C GLY A 123 -1.82 -4.63 -12.45
N LEU A 124 -0.95 -4.05 -13.29
CA LEU A 124 -0.03 -2.98 -12.89
C LEU A 124 -0.45 -1.65 -13.51
N TYR A 125 -0.59 -0.63 -12.69
CA TYR A 125 -0.97 0.73 -13.11
C TYR A 125 -0.14 1.77 -12.35
N GLY A 126 0.26 2.85 -13.02
CA GLY A 126 1.04 3.93 -12.40
C GLY A 126 2.44 3.52 -11.94
N VAL A 127 3.02 2.49 -12.57
CA VAL A 127 4.38 1.98 -12.28
C VAL A 127 5.41 2.51 -13.30
N ASP A 128 4.99 3.45 -14.15
CA ASP A 128 5.83 4.19 -15.11
C ASP A 128 6.67 5.30 -14.47
#